data_AF-A0A9Q0YJ94-F1
#
_entry.id   AF-A0A9Q0YJ94-F1
#
_cell.length_a   1.000
_cell.length_b   1.000
_cell.length_c   1.000
_cell.angle_alpha   90.00
_cell.angle_beta   90.00
_cell.angle_gamma   90.00
#
_symmetry.space_group_name_H-M   'P 1'
#
loop_
_entity.id
_entity.type
_entity.pdbx_description
1 polymer ?
#
loop_
_entity_poly.entity_id
_entity_poly.type
_entity_poly.pdbx_seq_one_letter_code
_entity_poly.pdbx_strand_id
1 'polypeptide(L)'
;MRLQLFMATLLGLSVTVLCQAPTPPAVRYIGVGYNLVKGNPEGGTLQNGGVDPGILPTRRILNLSYEEEHFTADRRFKVPYEVQFSPRQSCVTETSISVFSGGQSYQRQLSVGVTASASFLQLFSFTASSALQEIEEQSHRMGKVYCQTIVVCNKGQARYRDELGDKFSIADGFAADACRLPYDFNIEAYMNFLEDWGTHVILEVDVGTKTVERNESSLGEFVRYAMDNVKSSISFGGSFDGSSGSVSVDVDTFNGNMQQGTQFGSKTYRFTMGGQDLNEPVLKIPITWPRGTYGFPKADSGCPRDIWNTGYLYQDTEDAVPSNRWSTPLHLQADYDYNNIGYYFCMKTEAEEDSYNWPFPSGRYCVYKKGPCPDGLEEGSIHWDDENTLNQNKNRGVLPDGNYSDDTTISFCCRTDGYTALPIHLPTDKPFILLSNALRCQAVHGMNVSEEYFGWHTEAINNQDSSTGSTPTIPKIGSSWIRLTFCYYYKS
;
A
#
# COMPACT_ATOMS: atom_id res chain seq x y z
N MET A 1 74.24 -44.70 31.79
CA MET A 1 72.85 -44.33 32.10
C MET A 1 72.83 -42.88 32.55
N ARG A 2 72.52 -41.94 31.65
CA ARG A 2 72.35 -40.51 31.94
C ARG A 2 70.91 -40.16 31.60
N LEU A 3 70.12 -39.85 32.62
CA LEU A 3 68.73 -39.43 32.48
C LEU A 3 68.74 -37.90 32.34
N GLN A 4 68.44 -37.37 31.15
CA GLN A 4 68.16 -35.96 30.94
C GLN A 4 66.63 -35.77 30.93
N LEU A 5 66.13 -35.07 31.94
CA LEU A 5 64.74 -34.58 32.00
C LEU A 5 64.68 -33.21 31.32
N PHE A 6 63.96 -33.12 30.20
CA PHE A 6 63.56 -31.84 29.62
C PHE A 6 62.23 -31.42 30.24
N MET A 7 62.23 -30.28 30.93
CA MET A 7 61.02 -29.62 31.40
C MET A 7 60.37 -28.94 30.18
N ALA A 8 59.28 -29.50 29.67
CA ALA A 8 58.47 -28.83 28.65
C ALA A 8 57.71 -27.70 29.32
N THR A 9 58.14 -26.46 29.08
CA THR A 9 57.37 -25.26 29.38
C THR A 9 56.08 -25.31 28.56
N LEU A 10 54.94 -25.51 29.23
CA LEU A 10 53.62 -25.23 28.66
C LEU A 10 53.54 -23.73 28.37
N LEU A 11 53.87 -23.33 27.14
CA LEU A 11 53.36 -22.11 26.56
C LEU A 11 51.86 -22.31 26.37
N GLY A 12 51.07 -21.78 27.31
CA GLY A 12 49.64 -21.61 27.12
C GLY A 12 49.43 -20.68 25.92
N LEU A 13 49.24 -21.25 24.72
CA LEU A 13 48.56 -20.55 23.65
C LEU A 13 47.13 -20.31 24.17
N SER A 14 46.87 -19.08 24.59
CA SER A 14 45.52 -18.56 24.57
C SER A 14 45.11 -18.57 23.10
N VAL A 15 44.36 -19.59 22.69
CA VAL A 15 43.56 -19.50 21.47
C VAL A 15 42.47 -18.48 21.78
N THR A 16 42.78 -17.22 21.55
CA THR A 16 41.74 -16.21 21.38
C THR A 16 40.96 -16.62 20.15
N VAL A 17 39.84 -17.32 20.35
CA VAL A 17 38.83 -17.48 19.32
C VAL A 17 38.34 -16.07 19.00
N LEU A 18 38.91 -15.47 17.96
CA LEU A 18 38.35 -14.27 17.35
C LEU A 18 36.98 -14.68 16.82
N CYS A 19 35.94 -14.35 17.58
CA CYS A 19 34.56 -14.49 17.14
C CYS A 19 34.37 -13.54 15.95
N GLN A 20 34.54 -14.04 14.73
CA GLN A 20 34.23 -13.28 13.53
C GLN A 20 32.74 -12.95 13.53
N ALA A 21 32.39 -11.68 13.31
CA ALA A 21 31.00 -11.26 13.21
C ALA A 21 30.30 -12.07 12.09
N PRO A 22 29.12 -12.64 12.35
CA PRO A 22 28.42 -13.45 11.35
C PRO A 22 27.96 -12.58 10.17
N THR A 23 27.81 -13.19 9.00
CA THR A 23 27.11 -12.54 7.88
C THR A 23 25.60 -12.63 8.10
N PRO A 24 24.84 -11.53 7.92
CA PRO A 24 23.41 -11.56 8.14
C PRO A 24 22.72 -12.47 7.12
N PRO A 25 21.72 -13.28 7.53
CA PRO A 25 21.01 -14.17 6.61
C PRO A 25 20.42 -13.46 5.40
N ALA A 26 20.06 -12.18 5.53
CA ALA A 26 19.52 -11.35 4.46
C ALA A 26 20.42 -11.26 3.21
N VAL A 27 21.74 -11.31 3.39
CA VAL A 27 22.73 -11.20 2.31
C VAL A 27 22.58 -12.31 1.28
N ARG A 28 22.03 -13.48 1.67
CA ARG A 28 21.86 -14.62 0.77
C ARG A 28 20.94 -14.34 -0.42
N TYR A 29 20.04 -13.37 -0.29
CA TYR A 29 19.08 -13.01 -1.34
C TYR A 29 19.53 -11.84 -2.22
N ILE A 30 20.47 -11.01 -1.75
CA ILE A 30 20.91 -9.87 -2.57
C ILE A 30 21.70 -10.39 -3.78
N GLY A 31 21.34 -9.90 -4.96
CA GLY A 31 21.99 -10.24 -6.21
C GLY A 31 21.62 -11.60 -6.79
N VAL A 32 20.60 -12.29 -6.26
CA VAL A 32 20.13 -13.57 -6.82
C VAL A 32 18.95 -13.38 -7.76
N GLY A 33 18.75 -14.34 -8.66
CA GLY A 33 17.64 -14.36 -9.61
C GLY A 33 16.27 -14.50 -8.96
N TYR A 34 15.29 -13.84 -9.56
CA TYR A 34 13.87 -13.94 -9.22
C TYR A 34 13.02 -14.20 -10.47
N ASN A 35 12.26 -15.29 -10.46
CA ASN A 35 11.28 -15.61 -11.49
C ASN A 35 9.91 -15.04 -11.09
N LEU A 36 9.57 -13.88 -11.66
CA LEU A 36 8.33 -13.16 -11.37
C LEU A 36 7.08 -13.96 -11.79
N VAL A 37 7.18 -14.78 -12.83
CA VAL A 37 6.06 -15.57 -13.37
C VAL A 37 5.73 -16.76 -12.47
N LYS A 38 6.75 -17.37 -11.84
CA LYS A 38 6.60 -18.52 -10.94
C LYS A 38 6.50 -18.15 -9.48
N GLY A 39 6.89 -16.93 -9.11
CA GLY A 39 6.95 -16.46 -7.75
C GLY A 39 5.65 -16.63 -6.97
N ASN A 40 5.79 -16.70 -5.66
CA ASN A 40 4.69 -16.58 -4.73
C ASN A 40 5.24 -16.07 -3.39
N PRO A 41 5.24 -14.75 -3.20
CA PRO A 41 5.83 -14.15 -2.01
C PRO A 41 4.95 -14.33 -0.75
N GLU A 42 3.68 -14.75 -0.90
CA GLU A 42 2.87 -15.18 0.25
C GLU A 42 3.20 -16.55 0.79
N GLY A 43 3.99 -17.28 0.01
CA GLY A 43 4.46 -18.61 0.26
C GLY A 43 3.79 -19.61 -0.66
N GLY A 44 4.62 -20.48 -1.25
CA GLY A 44 4.17 -21.54 -2.15
C GLY A 44 3.24 -22.55 -1.49
N THR A 45 2.89 -23.61 -2.22
CA THR A 45 2.07 -24.72 -1.71
C THR A 45 2.63 -25.29 -0.41
N LEU A 46 1.77 -25.86 0.45
CA LEU A 46 2.17 -26.56 1.69
C LEU A 46 3.27 -27.61 1.45
N GLN A 47 3.34 -28.17 0.24
CA GLN A 47 4.33 -29.16 -0.17
C GLN A 47 5.78 -28.62 -0.19
N ASN A 48 5.96 -27.31 -0.38
CA ASN A 48 7.28 -26.65 -0.45
C ASN A 48 7.58 -25.82 0.82
N GLY A 49 6.86 -26.08 1.92
CA GLY A 49 7.05 -25.38 3.19
C GLY A 49 6.68 -23.89 3.17
N GLY A 50 5.97 -23.44 2.12
CA GLY A 50 5.59 -22.05 1.96
C GLY A 50 6.72 -21.12 1.54
N VAL A 51 7.87 -21.60 1.07
CA VAL A 51 8.92 -20.70 0.52
C VAL A 51 8.45 -20.14 -0.83
N ASP A 52 8.86 -18.91 -1.18
CA ASP A 52 8.58 -18.32 -2.49
C ASP A 52 9.37 -19.08 -3.59
N PRO A 53 8.69 -19.82 -4.49
CA PRO A 53 9.33 -20.61 -5.54
C PRO A 53 10.00 -19.78 -6.64
N GLY A 54 9.72 -18.48 -6.71
CA GLY A 54 10.36 -17.57 -7.66
C GLY A 54 11.77 -17.19 -7.24
N ILE A 55 12.13 -17.33 -5.96
CA ILE A 55 13.45 -17.00 -5.46
C ILE A 55 14.42 -18.12 -5.83
N LEU A 56 15.51 -17.77 -6.49
CA LEU A 56 16.55 -18.72 -6.92
C LEU A 56 17.83 -18.50 -6.09
N PRO A 57 17.88 -18.94 -4.82
CA PRO A 57 18.96 -18.58 -3.88
C PRO A 57 20.36 -19.09 -4.30
N THR A 58 20.42 -20.08 -5.20
CA THR A 58 21.67 -20.63 -5.75
C THR A 58 22.10 -19.96 -7.06
N ARG A 59 21.28 -19.07 -7.63
CA ARG A 59 21.50 -18.43 -8.94
C ARG A 59 21.86 -16.96 -8.74
N ARG A 60 23.09 -16.72 -8.30
CA ARG A 60 23.63 -15.37 -8.05
C ARG A 60 24.03 -14.70 -9.37
N ILE A 61 23.38 -13.58 -9.69
CA ILE A 61 23.61 -12.74 -10.87
C ILE A 61 24.65 -11.65 -10.56
N LEU A 62 24.58 -11.04 -9.37
CA LEU A 62 25.53 -10.01 -8.93
C LEU A 62 26.55 -10.58 -7.96
N ASN A 63 27.82 -10.32 -8.24
CA ASN A 63 28.92 -10.71 -7.37
C ASN A 63 28.95 -9.84 -6.11
N LEU A 64 29.37 -10.42 -4.98
CA LEU A 64 29.49 -9.75 -3.69
C LEU A 64 30.91 -9.92 -3.15
N SER A 65 31.54 -8.82 -2.77
CA SER A 65 32.93 -8.80 -2.32
C SER A 65 33.03 -8.98 -0.80
N TYR A 66 33.59 -10.11 -0.36
CA TYR A 66 33.79 -10.46 1.06
C TYR A 66 35.22 -10.20 1.57
N GLU A 67 36.11 -9.76 0.68
CA GLU A 67 37.55 -9.62 0.93
C GLU A 67 37.85 -8.47 1.87
N GLU A 68 37.05 -7.39 1.82
CA GLU A 68 37.19 -6.26 2.73
C GLU A 68 36.51 -6.52 4.09
N GLU A 69 37.11 -6.00 5.16
CA GLU A 69 36.51 -5.97 6.49
C GLU A 69 35.40 -4.90 6.56
N HIS A 70 34.30 -5.16 5.86
CA HIS A 70 33.11 -4.31 5.89
C HIS A 70 32.08 -4.85 6.90
N PHE A 71 31.59 -3.97 7.75
CA PHE A 71 30.67 -4.29 8.83
C PHE A 71 29.48 -3.34 8.84
N THR A 72 28.39 -3.80 9.45
CA THR A 72 27.27 -2.91 9.80
C THR A 72 27.71 -1.80 10.75
N ALA A 73 26.94 -0.70 10.82
CA ALA A 73 27.27 0.45 11.67
C ALA A 73 27.44 0.08 13.15
N ASP A 74 26.71 -0.92 13.63
CA ASP A 74 26.80 -1.47 14.98
C ASP A 74 27.90 -2.54 15.14
N ARG A 75 28.66 -2.83 14.08
CA ARG A 75 29.71 -3.86 13.97
C ARG A 75 29.27 -5.27 14.37
N ARG A 76 27.97 -5.54 14.39
CA ARG A 76 27.43 -6.86 14.75
C ARG A 76 27.53 -7.88 13.63
N PHE A 77 27.56 -7.42 12.38
CA PHE A 77 27.56 -8.29 11.22
C PHE A 77 28.67 -7.91 10.24
N LYS A 78 29.33 -8.94 9.67
CA LYS A 78 30.22 -8.76 8.51
C LYS A 78 29.39 -8.82 7.23
N VAL A 79 29.42 -7.76 6.43
CA VAL A 79 28.62 -7.61 5.21
C VAL A 79 29.53 -7.39 4.00
N PRO A 80 29.14 -7.84 2.80
CA PRO A 80 29.86 -7.50 1.57
C PRO A 80 29.89 -5.99 1.31
N TYR A 81 30.91 -5.52 0.61
CA TYR A 81 31.10 -4.08 0.33
C TYR A 81 29.88 -3.44 -0.37
N GLU A 82 29.26 -4.19 -1.29
CA GLU A 82 28.12 -3.77 -2.10
C GLU A 82 26.78 -3.87 -1.35
N VAL A 83 26.75 -4.38 -0.11
CA VAL A 83 25.51 -4.63 0.61
C VAL A 83 25.42 -3.76 1.86
N GLN A 84 24.34 -2.99 1.95
CA GLN A 84 23.94 -2.36 3.20
C GLN A 84 22.92 -3.25 3.90
N PHE A 85 23.20 -3.60 5.16
CA PHE A 85 22.24 -4.30 6.03
C PHE A 85 21.85 -3.41 7.22
N SER A 86 20.54 -3.29 7.44
CA SER A 86 19.96 -2.59 8.58
C SER A 86 19.20 -3.60 9.45
N PRO A 87 19.75 -4.04 10.59
CA PRO A 87 19.05 -4.97 11.48
C PRO A 87 17.80 -4.31 12.06
N ARG A 88 16.72 -5.10 12.18
CA ARG A 88 15.45 -4.67 12.78
C ARG A 88 14.98 -5.72 13.78
N GLN A 89 14.08 -5.32 14.67
CA GLN A 89 13.33 -6.23 15.53
C GLN A 89 11.94 -5.64 15.71
N SER A 90 11.14 -5.74 14.66
CA SER A 90 9.79 -5.20 14.62
C SER A 90 8.83 -6.29 14.16
N CYS A 91 7.84 -6.61 14.99
CA CYS A 91 6.77 -7.52 14.61
C CYS A 91 5.50 -6.72 14.41
N VAL A 92 4.87 -6.92 13.26
CA VAL A 92 3.52 -6.47 13.00
C VAL A 92 2.63 -7.71 12.96
N THR A 93 1.68 -7.77 13.87
CA THR A 93 0.55 -8.69 13.74
C THR A 93 -0.46 -8.00 12.84
N GLU A 94 -0.23 -8.05 11.53
CA GLU A 94 -1.19 -7.55 10.58
C GLU A 94 -2.23 -8.64 10.34
N THR A 95 -3.44 -8.47 10.88
CA THR A 95 -4.54 -9.34 10.48
C THR A 95 -5.01 -8.88 9.08
N SER A 96 -4.20 -9.14 8.05
CA SER A 96 -4.65 -8.99 6.66
C SER A 96 -5.61 -10.13 6.41
N ILE A 97 -6.89 -9.86 6.63
CA ILE A 97 -7.93 -10.82 6.34
C ILE A 97 -8.32 -10.62 4.88
N SER A 98 -7.62 -11.35 4.03
CA SER A 98 -7.97 -11.45 2.62
C SER A 98 -8.96 -12.59 2.46
N VAL A 99 -10.20 -12.23 2.13
CA VAL A 99 -11.10 -13.18 1.50
C VAL A 99 -10.85 -13.15 0.01
N PHE A 100 -10.54 -14.32 -0.56
CA PHE A 100 -10.39 -14.47 -2.01
C PHE A 100 -11.12 -15.71 -2.50
N SER A 101 -11.57 -15.62 -3.75
CA SER A 101 -12.14 -16.72 -4.52
C SER A 101 -11.68 -16.59 -5.97
N GLY A 102 -11.06 -17.65 -6.50
CA GLY A 102 -10.52 -17.70 -7.86
C GLY A 102 -9.10 -17.14 -7.99
N GLY A 103 -8.47 -17.40 -9.14
CA GLY A 103 -7.06 -17.06 -9.37
C GLY A 103 -6.76 -15.58 -9.41
N GLN A 104 -7.61 -14.78 -10.05
CA GLN A 104 -7.36 -13.34 -10.17
C GLN A 104 -7.33 -12.62 -8.82
N SER A 105 -8.22 -12.97 -7.88
CA SER A 105 -8.23 -12.35 -6.56
C SER A 105 -7.02 -12.77 -5.72
N TYR A 106 -6.55 -14.01 -5.87
CA TYR A 106 -5.32 -14.48 -5.24
C TYR A 106 -4.06 -13.86 -5.85
N GLN A 107 -3.96 -13.79 -7.19
CA GLN A 107 -2.84 -13.15 -7.89
C GLN A 107 -2.69 -11.68 -7.50
N ARG A 108 -3.80 -10.95 -7.29
CA ARG A 108 -3.82 -9.58 -6.77
C ARG A 108 -3.30 -9.49 -5.34
N GLN A 109 -3.43 -10.53 -4.53
CA GLN A 109 -2.84 -10.59 -3.18
C GLN A 109 -1.32 -10.79 -3.25
N LEU A 110 -0.82 -11.51 -4.27
CA LEU A 110 0.59 -11.81 -4.47
C LEU A 110 1.40 -10.65 -5.05
N SER A 111 0.81 -9.84 -5.95
CA SER A 111 1.46 -8.65 -6.54
C SER A 111 2.01 -7.72 -5.49
N VAL A 112 1.38 -7.73 -4.32
CA VAL A 112 1.54 -6.79 -3.24
C VAL A 112 2.97 -6.63 -2.72
N GLY A 113 3.87 -7.61 -2.68
CA GLY A 113 5.24 -7.33 -2.18
C GLY A 113 6.39 -7.80 -3.04
N VAL A 114 6.22 -7.72 -4.35
CA VAL A 114 7.33 -7.70 -5.31
C VAL A 114 7.17 -6.48 -6.22
N THR A 115 8.01 -5.47 -6.05
CA THR A 115 8.05 -4.30 -6.94
C THR A 115 9.10 -4.52 -8.03
N ALA A 116 8.66 -4.65 -9.28
CA ALA A 116 9.55 -4.79 -10.44
C ALA A 116 9.69 -3.46 -11.20
N SER A 117 10.91 -3.10 -11.60
CA SER A 117 11.20 -1.88 -12.35
C SER A 117 10.71 -1.89 -13.81
N ALA A 118 10.31 -3.06 -14.34
CA ALA A 118 9.78 -3.22 -15.69
C ALA A 118 8.25 -3.47 -15.67
N SER A 119 7.48 -2.48 -16.14
CA SER A 119 6.01 -2.46 -16.08
C SER A 119 5.31 -3.56 -16.91
N PHE A 120 5.91 -4.05 -18.00
CA PHE A 120 5.22 -5.00 -18.90
C PHE A 120 5.11 -6.44 -18.37
N LEU A 121 6.09 -6.92 -17.58
CA LEU A 121 6.07 -8.27 -16.99
C LEU A 121 5.17 -8.36 -15.78
N GLN A 122 4.79 -7.23 -15.18
CA GLN A 122 3.89 -7.18 -14.03
C GLN A 122 2.53 -7.83 -14.34
N LEU A 123 2.05 -7.72 -15.59
CA LEU A 123 0.80 -8.33 -16.08
C LEU A 123 0.79 -9.86 -16.00
N PHE A 124 1.97 -10.51 -15.98
CA PHE A 124 2.10 -11.97 -15.95
C PHE A 124 2.65 -12.50 -14.62
N SER A 125 2.77 -11.64 -13.59
CA SER A 125 3.34 -12.02 -12.30
C SER A 125 2.56 -13.16 -11.65
N PHE A 126 3.27 -14.21 -11.22
CA PHE A 126 2.75 -15.37 -10.49
C PHE A 126 1.75 -16.26 -11.24
N THR A 127 1.49 -15.98 -12.53
CA THR A 127 0.53 -16.72 -13.37
C THR A 127 0.84 -18.21 -13.49
N ALA A 128 2.11 -18.60 -13.33
CA ALA A 128 2.55 -20.00 -13.34
C ALA A 128 2.90 -20.54 -11.96
N SER A 129 2.53 -19.85 -10.87
CA SER A 129 2.79 -20.34 -9.52
C SER A 129 1.88 -21.52 -9.18
N SER A 130 2.43 -22.56 -8.57
CA SER A 130 1.68 -23.78 -8.21
C SER A 130 0.54 -23.51 -7.23
N ALA A 131 0.72 -22.54 -6.33
CA ALA A 131 -0.33 -22.14 -5.40
C ALA A 131 -1.49 -21.41 -6.08
N LEU A 132 -1.22 -20.60 -7.13
CA LEU A 132 -2.28 -19.97 -7.92
C LEU A 132 -3.10 -21.02 -8.64
N GLN A 133 -2.45 -22.00 -9.26
CA GLN A 133 -3.12 -23.13 -9.94
C GLN A 133 -3.99 -23.93 -8.96
N GLU A 134 -3.48 -24.22 -7.76
CA GLU A 134 -4.23 -24.93 -6.71
C GLU A 134 -5.47 -24.14 -6.28
N ILE A 135 -5.33 -22.82 -6.08
CA ILE A 135 -6.44 -21.95 -5.65
C ILE A 135 -7.47 -21.76 -6.77
N GLU A 136 -7.03 -21.61 -8.02
CA GLU A 136 -7.94 -21.57 -9.18
C GLU A 136 -8.79 -22.82 -9.25
N GLU A 137 -8.17 -24.00 -9.15
CA GLU A 137 -8.87 -25.27 -9.19
C GLU A 137 -9.87 -25.40 -8.03
N GLN A 138 -9.44 -25.12 -6.80
CA GLN A 138 -10.28 -25.29 -5.62
C GLN A 138 -11.41 -24.25 -5.54
N SER A 139 -11.17 -23.00 -5.94
CA SER A 139 -12.22 -21.99 -5.96
C SER A 139 -13.21 -22.18 -7.11
N HIS A 140 -12.76 -22.42 -8.35
CA HIS A 140 -13.67 -22.57 -9.50
C HIS A 140 -14.40 -23.90 -9.55
N ARG A 141 -13.73 -25.03 -9.25
CA ARG A 141 -14.36 -26.35 -9.32
C ARG A 141 -15.06 -26.75 -8.03
N MET A 142 -14.55 -26.34 -6.88
CA MET A 142 -15.02 -26.80 -5.56
C MET A 142 -15.74 -25.73 -4.74
N GLY A 143 -15.85 -24.49 -5.25
CA GLY A 143 -16.57 -23.41 -4.58
C GLY A 143 -15.97 -23.04 -3.23
N LYS A 144 -14.63 -23.05 -3.13
CA LYS A 144 -13.90 -22.75 -1.89
C LYS A 144 -13.58 -21.27 -1.77
N VAL A 145 -13.74 -20.78 -0.54
CA VAL A 145 -13.40 -19.41 -0.12
C VAL A 145 -12.37 -19.52 1.00
N TYR A 146 -11.35 -18.69 0.95
CA TYR A 146 -10.25 -18.69 1.93
C TYR A 146 -10.25 -17.40 2.72
N CYS A 147 -9.92 -17.51 4.00
CA CYS A 147 -9.68 -16.39 4.91
C CYS A 147 -8.26 -16.56 5.47
N GLN A 148 -7.41 -15.56 5.34
CA GLN A 148 -6.03 -15.64 5.83
C GLN A 148 -5.76 -14.70 7.00
N THR A 149 -4.74 -15.02 7.78
CA THR A 149 -4.15 -14.15 8.79
C THR A 149 -2.64 -14.28 8.68
N ILE A 150 -1.94 -13.14 8.52
CA ILE A 150 -0.51 -13.12 8.21
C ILE A 150 0.25 -12.37 9.30
N VAL A 151 1.03 -13.07 10.11
CA VAL A 151 1.90 -12.44 11.11
C VAL A 151 3.30 -12.27 10.53
N VAL A 152 3.82 -11.04 10.48
CA VAL A 152 5.16 -10.74 9.97
C VAL A 152 6.03 -10.16 11.07
N CYS A 153 7.20 -10.74 11.27
CA CYS A 153 8.26 -10.14 12.07
C CYS A 153 9.45 -9.77 11.18
N ASN A 154 9.62 -8.47 10.93
CA ASN A 154 10.76 -7.92 10.23
C ASN A 154 12.00 -7.95 11.15
N LYS A 155 13.05 -8.63 10.69
CA LYS A 155 14.33 -8.77 11.39
C LYS A 155 15.47 -8.01 10.73
N GLY A 156 15.22 -7.37 9.61
CA GLY A 156 16.18 -6.50 8.95
C GLY A 156 15.89 -6.34 7.48
N GLN A 157 16.55 -5.34 6.91
CA GLN A 157 16.51 -5.05 5.49
C GLN A 157 17.93 -5.12 4.94
N ALA A 158 18.11 -5.80 3.81
CA ALA A 158 19.33 -5.73 3.02
C ALA A 158 19.04 -5.04 1.70
N ARG A 159 19.97 -4.21 1.23
CA ARG A 159 19.93 -3.61 -0.11
C ARG A 159 21.31 -3.61 -0.75
N TYR A 160 21.33 -3.74 -2.07
CA TYR A 160 22.49 -3.50 -2.90
C TYR A 160 22.74 -1.99 -2.99
N ARG A 161 24.00 -1.57 -2.91
CA ARG A 161 24.43 -0.16 -2.94
C ARG A 161 24.73 0.25 -4.37
N ASP A 162 23.69 0.47 -5.15
CA ASP A 162 23.82 0.96 -6.54
C ASP A 162 24.32 2.41 -6.62
N GLU A 163 24.21 3.18 -5.53
CA GLU A 163 24.73 4.55 -5.44
C GLU A 163 26.27 4.67 -5.45
N LEU A 164 27.01 3.56 -5.35
CA LEU A 164 28.47 3.56 -5.30
C LEU A 164 29.13 3.98 -6.63
N GLY A 165 28.37 4.07 -7.72
CA GLY A 165 28.88 4.47 -9.04
C GLY A 165 29.74 3.42 -9.74
N ASP A 166 30.01 2.29 -9.09
CA ASP A 166 30.65 1.12 -9.68
C ASP A 166 29.66 0.38 -10.58
N LYS A 167 30.13 -0.07 -11.75
CA LYS A 167 29.36 -0.97 -12.62
C LYS A 167 29.03 -2.25 -11.84
N PHE A 168 27.79 -2.71 -11.91
CA PHE A 168 27.36 -4.00 -11.38
C PHE A 168 28.37 -5.10 -11.75
N SER A 169 28.98 -5.71 -10.73
CA SER A 169 29.86 -6.86 -10.93
C SER A 169 29.00 -8.09 -11.17
N ILE A 170 29.12 -8.69 -12.36
CA ILE A 170 28.32 -9.84 -12.77
C ILE A 170 29.03 -11.13 -12.38
N ALA A 171 28.29 -12.10 -11.84
CA ALA A 171 28.83 -13.41 -11.51
C ALA A 171 29.19 -14.21 -12.76
N ASP A 172 30.32 -14.92 -12.73
CA ASP A 172 30.85 -15.69 -13.87
C ASP A 172 29.85 -16.70 -14.43
N GLY A 173 29.06 -17.35 -13.57
CA GLY A 173 28.05 -18.31 -14.00
C GLY A 173 26.97 -17.68 -14.88
N PHE A 174 26.44 -16.53 -14.46
CA PHE A 174 25.44 -15.79 -15.23
C PHE A 174 26.05 -15.26 -16.53
N ALA A 175 27.25 -14.68 -16.45
CA ALA A 175 27.95 -14.15 -17.63
C ALA A 175 28.21 -15.26 -18.66
N ALA A 176 28.64 -16.45 -18.22
CA ALA A 176 28.89 -17.59 -19.10
C ALA A 176 27.63 -18.06 -19.82
N ASP A 177 26.51 -18.17 -19.10
CA ASP A 177 25.24 -18.61 -19.69
C ASP A 177 24.64 -17.52 -20.61
N ALA A 178 24.74 -16.25 -20.23
CA ALA A 178 24.30 -15.12 -21.06
C ALA A 178 25.11 -15.04 -22.36
N CYS A 179 26.43 -15.26 -22.31
CA CYS A 179 27.29 -15.31 -23.49
C CYS A 179 26.99 -16.49 -24.45
N ARG A 180 26.29 -17.52 -23.97
CA ARG A 180 25.86 -18.67 -24.81
C ARG A 180 24.53 -18.44 -25.52
N LEU A 181 23.80 -17.37 -25.17
CA LEU A 181 22.56 -17.06 -25.87
C LEU A 181 22.84 -16.75 -27.35
N PRO A 182 22.00 -17.25 -28.28
CA PRO A 182 22.18 -16.98 -29.69
C PRO A 182 21.95 -15.49 -29.97
N TYR A 183 22.72 -14.95 -30.92
CA TYR A 183 22.58 -13.56 -31.35
C TYR A 183 21.19 -13.28 -31.95
N ASP A 184 20.70 -14.21 -32.78
CA ASP A 184 19.33 -14.19 -33.28
C ASP A 184 18.38 -14.75 -32.23
N PHE A 185 17.25 -14.07 -32.04
CA PHE A 185 16.25 -14.47 -31.06
C PHE A 185 15.80 -15.93 -31.27
N ASN A 186 16.01 -16.75 -30.25
CA ASN A 186 15.55 -18.13 -30.21
C ASN A 186 14.74 -18.35 -28.93
N ILE A 187 13.43 -18.57 -29.09
CA ILE A 187 12.52 -18.67 -27.95
C ILE A 187 12.91 -19.78 -26.97
N GLU A 188 13.37 -20.95 -27.42
CA GLU A 188 13.73 -22.05 -26.54
C GLU A 188 14.98 -21.74 -25.70
N ALA A 189 16.03 -21.20 -26.34
CA ALA A 189 17.26 -20.81 -25.65
C ALA A 189 17.01 -19.71 -24.61
N TYR A 190 16.19 -18.71 -24.95
CA TYR A 190 15.85 -17.63 -24.03
C TYR A 190 14.94 -18.09 -22.90
N MET A 191 13.96 -18.96 -23.17
CA MET A 191 13.10 -19.51 -22.11
C MET A 191 13.89 -20.40 -21.15
N ASN A 192 14.83 -21.22 -21.63
CA ASN A 192 15.73 -22.00 -20.76
C ASN A 192 16.60 -21.09 -19.88
N PHE A 193 17.11 -19.98 -20.44
CA PHE A 193 17.87 -19.01 -19.66
C PHE A 193 17.02 -18.35 -18.56
N LEU A 194 15.78 -17.97 -18.87
CA LEU A 194 14.84 -17.40 -17.88
C LEU A 194 14.38 -18.41 -16.83
N GLU A 195 14.31 -19.70 -17.19
CA GLU A 195 14.07 -20.80 -16.23
C GLU A 195 15.24 -20.94 -15.25
N ASP A 196 16.48 -20.87 -15.74
CA ASP A 196 17.67 -21.05 -14.92
C ASP A 196 18.00 -19.84 -14.04
N TRP A 197 17.81 -18.62 -14.55
CA TRP A 197 18.26 -17.39 -13.90
C TRP A 197 17.12 -16.49 -13.42
N GLY A 198 15.88 -16.81 -13.79
CA GLY A 198 14.73 -15.97 -13.51
C GLY A 198 14.63 -14.79 -14.47
N THR A 199 13.67 -13.92 -14.16
CA THR A 199 13.30 -12.75 -14.97
C THR A 199 13.88 -11.44 -14.42
N HIS A 200 14.20 -11.42 -13.14
CA HIS A 200 14.60 -10.25 -12.37
C HIS A 200 15.76 -10.60 -11.44
N VAL A 201 16.38 -9.58 -10.86
CA VAL A 201 17.42 -9.71 -9.82
C VAL A 201 16.94 -9.02 -8.55
N ILE A 202 17.16 -9.65 -7.39
CA ILE A 202 16.79 -9.07 -6.09
C ILE A 202 17.86 -8.06 -5.67
N LEU A 203 17.50 -6.78 -5.65
CA LEU A 203 18.39 -5.69 -5.20
C LEU A 203 18.11 -5.24 -3.77
N GLU A 204 16.88 -5.42 -3.28
CA GLU A 204 16.48 -5.09 -1.93
C GLU A 204 15.55 -6.17 -1.39
N VAL A 205 15.68 -6.49 -0.10
CA VAL A 205 14.85 -7.48 0.56
C VAL A 205 14.66 -7.14 2.03
N ASP A 206 13.41 -7.20 2.50
CA ASP A 206 13.08 -7.29 3.92
C ASP A 206 13.07 -8.76 4.31
N VAL A 207 13.77 -9.14 5.38
CA VAL A 207 13.80 -10.52 5.87
C VAL A 207 13.25 -10.63 7.28
N GLY A 208 12.73 -11.80 7.59
CA GLY A 208 12.07 -12.00 8.86
C GLY A 208 11.53 -13.40 9.06
N THR A 209 10.46 -13.47 9.86
CA THR A 209 9.60 -14.64 9.96
C THR A 209 8.19 -14.26 9.55
N LYS A 210 7.55 -15.09 8.73
CA LYS A 210 6.16 -14.93 8.32
C LYS A 210 5.38 -16.15 8.73
N THR A 211 4.27 -15.97 9.44
CA THR A 211 3.33 -17.06 9.76
C THR A 211 2.03 -16.77 9.04
N VAL A 212 1.57 -17.72 8.24
CA VAL A 212 0.27 -17.66 7.56
C VAL A 212 -0.64 -18.69 8.19
N GLU A 213 -1.80 -18.24 8.64
CA GLU A 213 -2.91 -19.08 9.04
C GLU A 213 -4.02 -18.90 7.99
N ARG A 214 -4.40 -19.99 7.32
CA ARG A 214 -5.41 -20.00 6.25
C ARG A 214 -6.57 -20.87 6.67
N ASN A 215 -7.75 -20.28 6.76
CA ASN A 215 -9.00 -20.97 6.98
C ASN A 215 -9.73 -21.17 5.65
N GLU A 216 -10.21 -22.37 5.41
CA GLU A 216 -10.96 -22.76 4.23
C GLU A 216 -12.44 -22.95 4.59
N SER A 217 -13.32 -22.35 3.79
CA SER A 217 -14.77 -22.42 3.92
C SER A 217 -15.42 -22.77 2.59
N SER A 218 -16.59 -23.38 2.63
CA SER A 218 -17.43 -23.47 1.43
C SER A 218 -18.05 -22.10 1.10
N LEU A 219 -18.33 -21.84 -0.18
CA LEU A 219 -19.01 -20.62 -0.61
C LEU A 219 -20.33 -20.40 0.16
N GLY A 220 -21.11 -21.45 0.39
CA GLY A 220 -22.36 -21.35 1.14
C GLY A 220 -22.19 -21.03 2.63
N GLU A 221 -21.11 -21.44 3.28
CA GLU A 221 -20.79 -21.03 4.66
C GLU A 221 -20.30 -19.59 4.70
N PHE A 222 -19.45 -19.19 3.74
CA PHE A 222 -19.00 -17.81 3.61
C PHE A 222 -20.16 -16.84 3.39
N VAL A 223 -21.09 -17.14 2.47
CA VAL A 223 -22.27 -16.28 2.24
C VAL A 223 -23.11 -16.15 3.50
N ARG A 224 -23.33 -17.24 4.25
CA ARG A 224 -24.04 -17.18 5.54
C ARG A 224 -23.30 -16.28 6.54
N TYR A 225 -21.98 -16.46 6.67
CA TYR A 225 -21.16 -15.64 7.54
C TYR A 225 -21.26 -14.15 7.18
N ALA A 226 -21.17 -13.81 5.90
CA ALA A 226 -21.31 -12.45 5.39
C ALA A 226 -22.70 -11.86 5.65
N MET A 227 -23.77 -12.64 5.46
CA MET A 227 -25.14 -12.21 5.80
C MET A 227 -25.33 -11.94 7.30
N ASP A 228 -24.66 -12.70 8.16
CA ASP A 228 -24.81 -12.55 9.61
C ASP A 228 -23.95 -11.40 10.17
N ASN A 229 -22.75 -11.21 9.62
CA ASN A 229 -21.71 -10.37 10.23
C ASN A 229 -21.35 -9.12 9.41
N VAL A 230 -21.56 -9.14 8.09
CA VAL A 230 -21.16 -8.04 7.18
C VAL A 230 -22.27 -7.77 6.15
N LYS A 231 -23.46 -7.43 6.65
CA LYS A 231 -24.67 -7.26 5.83
C LYS A 231 -24.52 -6.27 4.67
N SER A 232 -23.68 -5.26 4.84
CA SER A 232 -23.36 -4.27 3.80
C SER A 232 -22.71 -4.88 2.55
N SER A 233 -22.07 -6.04 2.66
CA SER A 233 -21.42 -6.74 1.55
C SER A 233 -22.38 -7.60 0.71
N ILE A 234 -23.67 -7.71 1.08
CA ILE A 234 -24.61 -8.61 0.40
C ILE A 234 -25.40 -7.86 -0.68
N SER A 235 -25.42 -8.42 -1.88
CA SER A 235 -26.30 -8.01 -2.97
C SER A 235 -27.31 -9.12 -3.28
N PHE A 236 -28.57 -8.72 -3.45
CA PHE A 236 -29.68 -9.61 -3.79
C PHE A 236 -30.18 -9.30 -5.21
N GLY A 237 -30.03 -10.24 -6.14
CA GLY A 237 -30.76 -10.21 -7.42
C GLY A 237 -32.17 -10.77 -7.26
N GLY A 238 -33.22 -10.04 -7.66
CA GLY A 238 -34.65 -10.39 -7.45
C GLY A 238 -35.12 -11.69 -8.16
N SER A 239 -36.32 -12.25 -7.95
CA SER A 239 -37.50 -11.88 -7.14
C SER A 239 -38.10 -13.13 -6.45
N PHE A 240 -38.83 -12.91 -5.35
CA PHE A 240 -39.40 -13.91 -4.46
C PHE A 240 -40.85 -14.25 -4.84
N ASP A 241 -41.02 -15.21 -5.76
CA ASP A 241 -42.17 -16.14 -5.83
C ASP A 241 -41.85 -17.29 -6.82
N GLY A 242 -40.91 -18.17 -6.43
CA GLY A 242 -40.57 -19.38 -7.19
C GLY A 242 -39.23 -19.36 -7.93
N SER A 243 -38.13 -19.38 -7.16
CA SER A 243 -36.80 -19.90 -7.55
C SER A 243 -36.00 -19.20 -8.67
N SER A 244 -35.16 -18.22 -8.28
CA SER A 244 -33.68 -18.22 -8.43
C SER A 244 -33.10 -16.82 -8.16
N GLY A 245 -33.17 -16.36 -6.90
CA GLY A 245 -32.43 -15.17 -6.49
C GLY A 245 -30.96 -15.52 -6.28
N SER A 246 -30.06 -14.96 -7.09
CA SER A 246 -28.62 -15.07 -6.84
C SER A 246 -28.24 -14.14 -5.69
N VAL A 247 -27.78 -14.70 -4.57
CA VAL A 247 -27.12 -13.95 -3.50
C VAL A 247 -25.65 -13.87 -3.86
N SER A 248 -25.11 -12.65 -3.96
CA SER A 248 -23.69 -12.39 -4.19
C SER A 248 -23.10 -11.62 -3.01
N VAL A 249 -21.85 -11.92 -2.70
CA VAL A 249 -21.07 -11.20 -1.70
C VAL A 249 -20.05 -10.34 -2.44
N ASP A 250 -20.10 -9.04 -2.19
CA ASP A 250 -19.05 -8.11 -2.60
C ASP A 250 -17.84 -8.32 -1.67
N VAL A 251 -16.83 -9.01 -2.19
CA VAL A 251 -15.66 -9.45 -1.41
C VAL A 251 -14.81 -8.26 -0.95
N ASP A 252 -14.78 -7.17 -1.71
CA ASP A 252 -14.02 -5.96 -1.36
C ASP A 252 -14.68 -5.23 -0.18
N THR A 253 -16.01 -5.06 -0.24
CA THR A 253 -16.83 -4.52 0.85
C THR A 253 -16.76 -5.41 2.08
N PHE A 254 -16.77 -6.74 1.89
CA PHE A 254 -16.58 -7.69 2.97
C PHE A 254 -15.24 -7.48 3.67
N ASN A 255 -14.13 -7.48 2.92
CA ASN A 255 -12.77 -7.30 3.43
C ASN A 255 -12.59 -5.96 4.16
N GLY A 256 -13.16 -4.87 3.63
CA GLY A 256 -13.06 -3.53 4.23
C GLY A 256 -13.80 -3.37 5.57
N ASN A 257 -14.80 -4.23 5.84
CA ASN A 257 -15.61 -4.19 7.06
C ASN A 257 -15.21 -5.25 8.10
N MET A 258 -14.14 -6.01 7.84
CA MET A 258 -13.70 -7.05 8.77
C MET A 258 -13.10 -6.45 10.03
N GLN A 259 -13.43 -7.04 11.18
CA GLN A 259 -12.85 -6.66 12.46
C GLN A 259 -11.66 -7.56 12.78
N GLN A 260 -10.78 -7.08 13.66
CA GLN A 260 -9.66 -7.88 14.15
C GLN A 260 -10.18 -9.15 14.83
N GLY A 261 -9.67 -10.32 14.43
CA GLY A 261 -10.09 -11.62 14.95
C GLY A 261 -11.27 -12.26 14.19
N THR A 262 -11.78 -11.64 13.12
CA THR A 262 -12.73 -12.31 12.24
C THR A 262 -12.09 -13.57 11.62
N GLN A 263 -12.70 -14.73 11.88
CA GLN A 263 -12.34 -16.00 11.27
C GLN A 263 -13.61 -16.75 10.86
N PHE A 264 -13.56 -17.39 9.70
CA PHE A 264 -14.61 -18.29 9.23
C PHE A 264 -13.97 -19.40 8.40
N GLY A 265 -14.70 -20.52 8.26
CA GLY A 265 -14.16 -21.75 7.68
C GLY A 265 -13.84 -22.80 8.73
N SER A 266 -13.88 -24.05 8.31
CA SER A 266 -13.81 -25.22 9.19
C SER A 266 -12.47 -25.95 9.12
N LYS A 267 -11.65 -25.65 8.11
CA LYS A 267 -10.34 -26.29 7.93
C LYS A 267 -9.23 -25.24 7.96
N THR A 268 -8.33 -25.38 8.93
CA THR A 268 -7.22 -24.44 9.16
C THR A 268 -5.89 -25.06 8.73
N TYR A 269 -5.12 -24.30 7.97
CA TYR A 269 -3.74 -24.60 7.63
C TYR A 269 -2.86 -23.52 8.25
N ARG A 270 -1.76 -23.92 8.90
CA ARG A 270 -0.78 -22.99 9.44
C ARG A 270 0.60 -23.35 8.93
N PHE A 271 1.30 -22.38 8.36
CA PHE A 271 2.68 -22.54 7.95
C PHE A 271 3.50 -21.31 8.33
N THR A 272 4.77 -21.54 8.64
CA THR A 272 5.70 -20.50 9.09
C THR A 272 6.95 -20.55 8.21
N MET A 273 7.27 -19.41 7.61
CA MET A 273 8.43 -19.17 6.77
C MET A 273 9.48 -18.42 7.60
N GLY A 274 10.71 -18.92 7.57
CA GLY A 274 11.85 -18.35 8.29
C GLY A 274 11.88 -18.67 9.79
N GLY A 275 13.04 -18.48 10.39
CA GLY A 275 13.33 -18.77 11.80
C GLY A 275 14.15 -17.67 12.49
N GLN A 276 14.73 -18.01 13.65
CA GLN A 276 15.67 -17.13 14.35
C GLN A 276 16.91 -16.85 13.49
N ASP A 277 17.55 -17.90 12.98
CA ASP A 277 18.83 -17.81 12.29
C ASP A 277 18.72 -17.88 10.76
N LEU A 278 17.59 -18.37 10.22
CA LEU A 278 17.33 -18.50 8.79
C LEU A 278 16.12 -17.66 8.42
N ASN A 279 16.32 -16.37 8.19
CA ASN A 279 15.24 -15.44 7.89
C ASN A 279 14.83 -15.56 6.43
N GLU A 280 13.54 -15.69 6.15
CA GLU A 280 13.03 -15.70 4.78
C GLU A 280 12.58 -14.28 4.39
N PRO A 281 12.49 -13.97 3.09
CA PRO A 281 11.94 -12.70 2.63
C PRO A 281 10.51 -12.57 3.12
N VAL A 282 10.23 -11.43 3.73
CA VAL A 282 8.89 -11.12 4.22
C VAL A 282 8.28 -10.07 3.32
N LEU A 283 7.05 -10.33 2.89
CA LEU A 283 6.24 -9.38 2.16
C LEU A 283 6.01 -8.11 2.98
N LYS A 284 6.38 -6.97 2.40
CA LYS A 284 5.87 -5.67 2.81
C LYS A 284 4.68 -5.38 1.90
N ILE A 285 3.49 -5.22 2.48
CA ILE A 285 2.34 -4.72 1.72
C ILE A 285 2.54 -3.21 1.55
N PRO A 286 2.89 -2.68 0.36
CA PRO A 286 2.95 -1.26 0.13
C PRO A 286 1.52 -0.76 0.24
N ILE A 287 1.29 0.02 1.29
CA ILE A 287 0.10 0.84 1.39
C ILE A 287 0.21 1.83 0.25
N THR A 288 -0.61 1.68 -0.78
CA THR A 288 -0.72 2.61 -1.90
C THR A 288 -1.97 3.45 -1.75
N TRP A 289 -2.05 4.52 -2.55
CA TRP A 289 -3.23 5.37 -2.56
C TRP A 289 -4.44 4.60 -3.09
N PRO A 290 -5.66 4.84 -2.58
CA PRO A 290 -6.81 4.07 -3.00
C PRO A 290 -7.10 4.08 -4.51
N ARG A 291 -7.83 3.07 -4.98
CA ARG A 291 -8.28 2.97 -6.39
C ARG A 291 -9.35 4.00 -6.68
N GLY A 292 -9.53 4.29 -7.96
CA GLY A 292 -10.47 5.29 -8.45
C GLY A 292 -9.86 6.67 -8.62
N THR A 293 -10.68 7.58 -9.13
CA THR A 293 -10.31 8.96 -9.44
C THR A 293 -10.92 9.89 -8.41
N TYR A 294 -10.10 10.77 -7.84
CA TYR A 294 -10.50 11.67 -6.75
C TYR A 294 -9.43 12.75 -6.56
N GLY A 295 -9.67 13.68 -5.63
CA GLY A 295 -8.69 14.67 -5.26
C GLY A 295 -8.62 14.97 -3.77
N PHE A 296 -7.53 15.60 -3.37
CA PHE A 296 -7.32 16.13 -2.02
C PHE A 296 -7.06 17.64 -2.05
N PRO A 297 -7.36 18.34 -0.95
CA PRO A 297 -6.79 19.65 -0.72
C PRO A 297 -5.26 19.57 -0.74
N LYS A 298 -4.62 20.49 -1.45
CA LYS A 298 -3.16 20.52 -1.52
C LYS A 298 -2.61 21.14 -0.24
N ALA A 299 -1.67 20.45 0.42
CA ALA A 299 -0.97 21.02 1.55
C ALA A 299 0.11 22.02 1.10
N ASP A 300 0.55 22.91 1.98
CA ASP A 300 1.71 23.78 1.76
C ASP A 300 2.99 23.01 1.40
N SER A 301 3.11 21.78 1.91
CA SER A 301 4.15 20.80 1.60
C SER A 301 4.01 20.10 0.24
N GLY A 302 2.90 20.32 -0.48
CA GLY A 302 2.65 19.80 -1.81
C GLY A 302 1.60 18.70 -1.88
N CYS A 303 1.64 17.92 -2.96
CA CYS A 303 0.74 16.79 -3.17
C CYS A 303 1.28 15.51 -2.53
N PRO A 304 0.39 14.58 -2.09
CA PRO A 304 0.83 13.31 -1.54
C PRO A 304 1.63 12.45 -2.52
N ARG A 305 1.43 12.66 -3.84
CA ARG A 305 2.33 12.19 -4.89
C ARG A 305 2.67 13.31 -5.85
N ASP A 306 3.91 13.32 -6.32
CA ASP A 306 4.41 14.33 -7.27
C ASP A 306 3.82 14.18 -8.68
N ILE A 307 3.34 12.97 -9.00
CA ILE A 307 2.70 12.66 -10.29
C ILE A 307 1.25 13.13 -10.38
N TRP A 308 0.62 13.51 -9.25
CA TRP A 308 -0.78 13.94 -9.28
C TRP A 308 -0.92 15.30 -9.93
N ASN A 309 -1.99 15.44 -10.71
CA ASN A 309 -2.31 16.69 -11.37
C ASN A 309 -2.65 17.76 -10.32
N THR A 310 -2.40 19.03 -10.64
CA THR A 310 -2.76 20.13 -9.75
C THR A 310 -3.83 21.01 -10.37
N GLY A 311 -4.70 21.51 -9.51
CA GLY A 311 -5.74 22.49 -9.83
C GLY A 311 -5.64 23.71 -8.94
N TYR A 312 -6.23 24.79 -9.39
CA TYR A 312 -6.40 26.01 -8.60
C TYR A 312 -7.77 26.61 -8.90
N LEU A 313 -8.49 26.95 -7.84
CA LEU A 313 -9.72 27.72 -7.87
C LEU A 313 -9.49 29.00 -7.07
N TYR A 314 -9.89 30.12 -7.66
CA TYR A 314 -9.98 31.43 -7.03
C TYR A 314 -11.44 31.85 -7.06
N GLN A 315 -11.92 32.33 -5.92
CA GLN A 315 -13.29 32.74 -5.69
C GLN A 315 -13.32 34.16 -5.16
N ASP A 316 -14.10 34.97 -5.86
CA ASP A 316 -14.43 36.33 -5.49
C ASP A 316 -15.62 36.25 -4.52
N THR A 317 -15.34 36.41 -3.22
CA THR A 317 -16.39 36.26 -2.18
C THR A 317 -17.02 37.62 -1.87
N GLU A 318 -17.77 37.75 -0.78
CA GLU A 318 -18.51 38.99 -0.47
C GLU A 318 -17.60 40.23 -0.24
N ASP A 319 -17.74 41.23 -1.11
CA ASP A 319 -16.95 42.47 -1.09
C ASP A 319 -17.54 43.59 -0.19
N ALA A 320 -18.84 43.56 0.10
CA ALA A 320 -19.51 44.62 0.89
C ALA A 320 -19.41 44.39 2.41
N VAL A 321 -19.46 43.13 2.88
CA VAL A 321 -19.24 42.75 4.30
C VAL A 321 -18.37 41.48 4.39
N PRO A 322 -17.11 41.53 3.95
CA PRO A 322 -16.20 40.40 3.97
C PRO A 322 -15.95 39.89 5.39
N SER A 323 -16.03 38.57 5.59
CA SER A 323 -15.72 37.98 6.88
C SER A 323 -15.05 36.60 6.76
N ASN A 324 -14.16 36.39 5.80
CA ASN A 324 -13.43 35.12 5.71
C ASN A 324 -12.60 34.83 6.98
N ARG A 325 -12.57 33.57 7.44
CA ARG A 325 -11.87 33.14 8.68
C ARG A 325 -11.19 31.80 8.50
N TRP A 326 -10.00 31.68 9.09
CA TRP A 326 -9.19 30.46 9.08
C TRP A 326 -8.65 30.12 10.48
N SER A 327 -8.26 28.86 10.67
CA SER A 327 -7.49 28.43 11.83
C SER A 327 -6.04 28.93 11.78
N THR A 328 -5.36 28.92 12.93
CA THR A 328 -3.90 29.06 13.01
C THR A 328 -3.37 27.92 13.87
N PRO A 329 -2.58 26.98 13.33
CA PRO A 329 -2.06 26.96 11.95
C PRO A 329 -3.13 26.64 10.88
N LEU A 330 -2.77 26.87 9.61
CA LEU A 330 -3.46 26.39 8.43
C LEU A 330 -2.40 25.90 7.42
N HIS A 331 -2.33 24.60 7.19
CA HIS A 331 -1.36 23.96 6.28
C HIS A 331 -1.94 23.70 4.88
N LEU A 332 -3.08 24.32 4.58
CA LEU A 332 -3.65 24.31 3.23
C LEU A 332 -2.84 25.26 2.33
N GLN A 333 -2.43 24.81 1.15
CA GLN A 333 -1.91 25.70 0.13
C GLN A 333 -3.06 26.53 -0.42
N ALA A 334 -3.14 27.78 0.04
CA ALA A 334 -4.21 28.70 -0.29
C ALA A 334 -3.70 30.16 -0.35
N ASP A 335 -4.34 30.95 -1.20
CA ASP A 335 -4.26 32.40 -1.24
C ASP A 335 -5.52 32.92 -0.56
N TYR A 336 -5.42 33.65 0.54
CA TYR A 336 -6.62 34.11 1.23
C TYR A 336 -6.44 35.49 1.83
N ASP A 337 -7.49 36.28 1.71
CA ASP A 337 -7.62 37.56 2.36
C ASP A 337 -9.05 37.71 2.92
N TYR A 338 -9.42 38.93 3.28
CA TYR A 338 -10.73 39.19 3.85
C TYR A 338 -11.87 38.96 2.85
N ASN A 339 -11.63 39.18 1.55
CA ASN A 339 -12.63 39.28 0.49
C ASN A 339 -12.52 38.15 -0.54
N ASN A 340 -11.41 37.44 -0.59
CA ASN A 340 -11.12 36.46 -1.63
C ASN A 340 -10.50 35.20 -1.05
N ILE A 341 -10.81 34.08 -1.69
CA ILE A 341 -10.21 32.79 -1.37
C ILE A 341 -9.72 32.11 -2.63
N GLY A 342 -8.53 31.54 -2.56
CA GLY A 342 -7.94 30.71 -3.58
C GLY A 342 -7.34 29.47 -2.93
N TYR A 343 -7.58 28.30 -3.49
CA TYR A 343 -7.01 27.07 -2.95
C TYR A 343 -6.66 26.08 -4.05
N TYR A 344 -5.67 25.26 -3.73
CA TYR A 344 -5.07 24.32 -4.65
C TYR A 344 -5.55 22.89 -4.38
N PHE A 345 -5.61 22.12 -5.45
CA PHE A 345 -6.02 20.72 -5.42
C PHE A 345 -4.89 19.81 -5.91
N CYS A 346 -4.88 18.59 -5.37
CA CYS A 346 -4.11 17.47 -5.90
C CYS A 346 -5.11 16.44 -6.44
N MET A 347 -5.06 16.16 -7.73
CA MET A 347 -6.06 15.36 -8.45
C MET A 347 -5.42 14.09 -9.02
N LYS A 348 -5.93 12.94 -8.56
CA LYS A 348 -5.67 11.62 -9.15
C LYS A 348 -6.70 11.37 -10.25
N THR A 349 -6.23 11.38 -11.50
CA THR A 349 -7.08 11.19 -12.68
C THR A 349 -6.99 9.80 -13.30
N GLU A 350 -6.01 9.00 -12.88
CA GLU A 350 -5.88 7.60 -13.27
C GLU A 350 -6.51 6.72 -12.20
N ALA A 351 -7.47 5.87 -12.57
CA ALA A 351 -8.19 5.03 -11.62
C ALA A 351 -7.26 3.97 -10.97
N GLU A 352 -6.32 3.46 -11.76
CA GLU A 352 -5.30 2.50 -11.35
C GLU A 352 -3.93 3.07 -11.73
N GLU A 353 -3.26 3.71 -10.77
CA GLU A 353 -1.88 4.20 -10.97
C GLU A 353 -0.89 3.05 -10.81
N ASP A 354 -1.16 2.13 -9.88
CA ASP A 354 -0.30 0.97 -9.59
C ASP A 354 -1.18 -0.30 -9.42
N SER A 355 -0.62 -1.50 -9.61
CA SER A 355 -1.34 -2.78 -9.46
C SER A 355 -1.71 -3.15 -8.01
N TYR A 356 -1.63 -2.17 -7.11
CA TYR A 356 -1.64 -2.29 -5.65
C TYR A 356 -2.71 -1.43 -5.01
N ASN A 357 -3.46 -0.64 -5.79
CA ASN A 357 -4.46 0.28 -5.27
C ASN A 357 -5.60 -0.50 -4.55
N TRP A 358 -5.86 -0.16 -3.29
CA TRP A 358 -6.94 -0.74 -2.47
C TRP A 358 -8.17 0.16 -2.44
N PRO A 359 -9.37 -0.32 -2.09
CA PRO A 359 -10.49 0.57 -1.81
C PRO A 359 -10.12 1.51 -0.66
N PHE A 360 -10.82 2.64 -0.56
CA PHE A 360 -10.70 3.46 0.64
C PHE A 360 -11.05 2.62 1.89
N PRO A 361 -10.40 2.85 3.05
CA PRO A 361 -10.79 2.20 4.29
C PRO A 361 -12.09 2.76 4.88
N SER A 362 -12.88 1.93 5.57
CA SER A 362 -14.03 2.36 6.37
C SER A 362 -13.68 3.44 7.38
N GLY A 363 -14.49 4.50 7.46
CA GLY A 363 -14.18 5.67 8.28
C GLY A 363 -15.16 6.83 8.08
N ARG A 364 -14.76 8.03 8.53
CA ARG A 364 -15.54 9.27 8.46
C ARG A 364 -14.71 10.42 7.90
N TYR A 365 -14.65 10.53 6.58
CA TYR A 365 -13.84 11.54 5.89
C TYR A 365 -14.31 11.68 4.44
N CYS A 366 -13.93 12.78 3.79
CA CYS A 366 -14.28 13.07 2.40
C CYS A 366 -13.05 13.43 1.57
N VAL A 367 -13.21 13.22 0.27
CA VAL A 367 -12.26 13.56 -0.79
C VAL A 367 -13.02 14.32 -1.88
N TYR A 368 -12.32 15.07 -2.71
CA TYR A 368 -12.93 15.71 -3.86
C TYR A 368 -13.32 14.68 -4.92
N LYS A 369 -14.52 14.81 -5.49
CA LYS A 369 -14.98 13.93 -6.55
C LYS A 369 -14.24 14.23 -7.85
N LYS A 370 -13.89 13.19 -8.59
CA LYS A 370 -13.40 13.29 -9.97
C LYS A 370 -13.90 12.08 -10.74
N GLY A 371 -14.85 12.24 -11.66
CA GLY A 371 -15.53 11.10 -12.27
C GLY A 371 -16.39 10.33 -11.25
N PRO A 372 -16.61 9.01 -11.43
CA PRO A 372 -17.34 8.20 -10.46
C PRO A 372 -16.67 8.20 -9.08
N CYS A 373 -17.46 8.24 -8.00
CA CYS A 373 -16.90 8.09 -6.66
C CYS A 373 -16.24 6.72 -6.50
N PRO A 374 -15.04 6.65 -5.89
CA PRO A 374 -14.39 5.37 -5.59
C PRO A 374 -15.27 4.48 -4.71
N ASP A 375 -15.07 3.16 -4.83
CA ASP A 375 -15.89 2.15 -4.13
C ASP A 375 -15.99 2.42 -2.63
N GLY A 376 -17.22 2.37 -2.12
CA GLY A 376 -17.56 2.61 -0.72
C GLY A 376 -17.71 4.09 -0.33
N LEU A 377 -17.48 5.05 -1.23
CA LEU A 377 -17.73 6.46 -0.97
C LEU A 377 -19.08 6.90 -1.53
N GLU A 378 -19.82 7.64 -0.71
CA GLU A 378 -21.10 8.24 -1.08
C GLU A 378 -20.89 9.64 -1.68
N GLU A 379 -21.60 9.94 -2.76
CA GLU A 379 -21.52 11.22 -3.44
C GLU A 379 -22.31 12.31 -2.70
N GLY A 380 -21.79 13.54 -2.74
CA GLY A 380 -22.52 14.74 -2.38
C GLY A 380 -21.91 15.97 -3.03
N SER A 381 -22.58 17.11 -2.86
CA SER A 381 -22.11 18.40 -3.37
C SER A 381 -22.48 19.53 -2.42
N ILE A 382 -21.65 20.57 -2.43
CA ILE A 382 -21.95 21.85 -1.79
C ILE A 382 -21.93 22.90 -2.89
N HIS A 383 -22.99 23.68 -2.97
CA HIS A 383 -23.16 24.82 -3.84
C HIS A 383 -23.20 26.08 -2.99
N TRP A 384 -22.54 27.13 -3.46
CA TRP A 384 -22.63 28.43 -2.84
C TRP A 384 -22.70 29.56 -3.85
N ASP A 385 -23.55 30.53 -3.49
CA ASP A 385 -23.88 31.73 -4.25
C ASP A 385 -22.75 32.73 -4.00
N ASP A 386 -21.82 32.81 -4.97
CA ASP A 386 -20.67 33.72 -4.93
C ASP A 386 -21.15 35.16 -5.28
N GLU A 387 -20.26 36.15 -5.39
CA GLU A 387 -20.69 37.53 -5.67
C GLU A 387 -21.41 37.64 -7.04
N ASN A 388 -22.60 38.26 -7.04
CA ASN A 388 -23.43 38.43 -8.25
C ASN A 388 -23.01 39.63 -9.13
N THR A 389 -22.18 40.55 -8.63
CA THR A 389 -21.72 41.76 -9.34
C THR A 389 -20.22 41.74 -9.57
N LEU A 390 -19.75 41.92 -10.82
CA LEU A 390 -18.32 42.00 -11.17
C LEU A 390 -17.44 40.78 -10.77
N ASN A 391 -18.07 39.62 -10.55
CA ASN A 391 -17.43 38.34 -10.21
C ASN A 391 -16.16 38.05 -11.04
N GLN A 392 -15.05 37.81 -10.36
CA GLN A 392 -13.76 37.48 -10.96
C GLN A 392 -13.27 36.05 -10.67
N ASN A 393 -14.20 35.11 -10.46
CA ASN A 393 -13.90 33.69 -10.32
C ASN A 393 -12.95 33.23 -11.43
N LYS A 394 -11.86 32.57 -11.03
CA LYS A 394 -10.84 32.07 -11.94
C LYS A 394 -10.48 30.66 -11.55
N ASN A 395 -10.29 29.81 -12.55
CA ASN A 395 -9.83 28.46 -12.31
C ASN A 395 -8.78 28.04 -13.35
N ARG A 396 -7.91 27.11 -12.98
CA ARG A 396 -6.88 26.53 -13.87
C ARG A 396 -6.49 25.12 -13.42
N GLY A 397 -5.88 24.36 -14.33
CA GLY A 397 -5.39 23.01 -14.05
C GLY A 397 -6.52 21.99 -13.99
N VAL A 398 -6.29 20.89 -13.27
CA VAL A 398 -7.30 19.83 -13.10
C VAL A 398 -8.07 20.07 -11.81
N LEU A 399 -9.38 20.26 -11.93
CA LEU A 399 -10.27 20.54 -10.80
C LEU A 399 -11.09 19.30 -10.41
N PRO A 400 -11.64 19.28 -9.19
CA PRO A 400 -12.76 18.43 -8.84
C PRO A 400 -13.93 18.57 -9.82
N ASP A 401 -14.83 17.59 -9.79
CA ASP A 401 -16.11 17.75 -10.46
C ASP A 401 -16.93 18.84 -9.76
N GLY A 402 -17.53 19.71 -10.55
CA GLY A 402 -18.20 20.90 -10.04
C GLY A 402 -18.61 21.87 -11.14
N ASN A 403 -19.18 23.01 -10.73
CA ASN A 403 -19.37 24.20 -11.56
C ASN A 403 -18.58 25.35 -10.93
N TYR A 404 -17.88 26.13 -11.75
CA TYR A 404 -16.95 27.18 -11.30
C TYR A 404 -17.11 28.44 -12.15
N SER A 405 -18.35 28.75 -12.51
CA SER A 405 -18.73 29.91 -13.31
C SER A 405 -18.98 31.10 -12.39
N ASP A 406 -20.15 31.72 -12.49
CA ASP A 406 -20.58 32.79 -11.59
C ASP A 406 -20.68 32.24 -10.15
N ASP A 407 -21.45 31.17 -9.94
CA ASP A 407 -21.45 30.43 -8.65
C ASP A 407 -20.48 29.25 -8.64
N THR A 408 -20.19 28.78 -7.43
CA THR A 408 -19.37 27.59 -7.22
C THR A 408 -20.15 26.42 -6.65
N THR A 409 -20.02 25.28 -7.31
CA THR A 409 -20.44 23.97 -6.82
C THR A 409 -19.25 23.03 -6.81
N ILE A 410 -18.96 22.39 -5.67
CA ILE A 410 -17.93 21.35 -5.58
C ILE A 410 -18.57 20.03 -5.17
N SER A 411 -18.23 18.97 -5.89
CA SER A 411 -18.65 17.61 -5.55
C SER A 411 -17.61 16.87 -4.73
N PHE A 412 -18.10 16.01 -3.85
CA PHE A 412 -17.32 15.23 -2.89
C PHE A 412 -17.71 13.75 -2.97
N CYS A 413 -16.78 12.91 -2.54
CA CYS A 413 -17.01 11.51 -2.23
C CYS A 413 -16.66 11.31 -0.76
N CYS A 414 -17.55 10.74 0.04
CA CYS A 414 -17.40 10.64 1.49
C CYS A 414 -17.56 9.22 1.99
N ARG A 415 -16.70 8.82 2.94
CA ARG A 415 -16.93 7.64 3.80
C ARG A 415 -17.80 8.02 4.99
N THR A 416 -18.83 7.22 5.22
CA THR A 416 -19.82 7.42 6.29
C THR A 416 -19.98 6.16 7.16
N ASP A 417 -19.21 5.11 6.89
CA ASP A 417 -19.28 3.80 7.52
C ASP A 417 -18.03 3.55 8.38
N GLY A 418 -18.03 4.04 9.62
CA GLY A 418 -16.92 3.82 10.55
C GLY A 418 -16.87 4.82 11.70
N TYR A 419 -15.77 4.75 12.45
CA TYR A 419 -15.51 5.59 13.62
C TYR A 419 -14.18 6.35 13.44
N THR A 420 -14.19 7.66 13.71
CA THR A 420 -13.00 8.52 13.58
C THR A 420 -11.85 8.11 14.51
N ALA A 421 -12.13 7.43 15.61
CA ALA A 421 -11.12 6.96 16.56
C ALA A 421 -10.39 5.68 16.14
N LEU A 422 -10.94 4.92 15.18
CA LEU A 422 -10.29 3.72 14.64
C LEU A 422 -9.34 4.15 13.52
N PRO A 423 -8.01 3.96 13.65
CA PRO A 423 -7.07 4.42 12.65
C PRO A 423 -7.24 3.71 11.30
N ILE A 424 -7.27 4.48 10.20
CA ILE A 424 -7.23 3.95 8.84
C ILE A 424 -5.78 3.88 8.32
N HIS A 425 -5.55 3.00 7.35
CA HIS A 425 -4.24 2.85 6.71
C HIS A 425 -4.23 3.54 5.35
N LEU A 426 -3.41 4.58 5.22
CA LEU A 426 -3.12 5.31 3.98
C LEU A 426 -1.60 5.52 3.87
N PRO A 427 -1.05 5.80 2.67
CA PRO A 427 0.37 6.08 2.53
C PRO A 427 0.80 7.24 3.43
N THR A 428 1.96 7.11 4.07
CA THR A 428 2.43 8.08 5.10
C THR A 428 3.74 8.76 4.70
N ASP A 429 4.21 8.57 3.47
CA ASP A 429 5.51 9.07 3.00
C ASP A 429 5.56 10.59 2.90
N LYS A 430 4.41 11.22 2.58
CA LYS A 430 4.24 12.67 2.54
C LYS A 430 3.00 13.08 3.35
N PRO A 431 2.97 14.31 3.90
CA PRO A 431 1.78 14.88 4.48
C PRO A 431 0.62 14.97 3.46
N PHE A 432 -0.60 14.90 3.96
CA PHE A 432 -1.80 15.02 3.13
C PHE A 432 -2.97 15.57 3.95
N ILE A 433 -4.02 15.99 3.25
CA ILE A 433 -5.23 16.54 3.87
C ILE A 433 -6.45 15.72 3.45
N LEU A 434 -7.27 15.33 4.42
CA LEU A 434 -8.64 14.87 4.19
C LEU A 434 -9.64 15.93 4.69
N LEU A 435 -10.83 15.92 4.12
CA LEU A 435 -11.95 16.74 4.61
C LEU A 435 -12.71 15.95 5.67
N SER A 436 -13.07 16.58 6.78
CA SER A 436 -13.81 15.89 7.83
C SER A 436 -15.27 15.66 7.44
N ASN A 437 -15.76 14.42 7.57
CA ASN A 437 -17.20 14.08 7.48
C ASN A 437 -17.85 13.98 8.89
N ALA A 438 -17.09 14.21 9.96
CA ALA A 438 -17.58 14.15 11.33
C ALA A 438 -17.12 15.37 12.16
N LEU A 439 -17.55 15.40 13.43
CA LEU A 439 -17.12 16.43 14.40
C LEU A 439 -15.63 16.38 14.75
N ARG A 440 -14.91 15.31 14.36
CA ARG A 440 -13.48 15.13 14.58
C ARG A 440 -12.84 14.52 13.35
N CYS A 441 -11.57 14.80 13.16
CA CYS A 441 -10.78 14.14 12.12
C CYS A 441 -10.66 12.62 12.30
N GLN A 442 -10.67 11.91 11.18
CA GLN A 442 -10.37 10.48 11.10
C GLN A 442 -8.93 10.21 11.55
N ALA A 443 -8.68 9.25 12.45
CA ALA A 443 -7.33 8.84 12.79
C ALA A 443 -6.69 8.09 11.61
N VAL A 444 -5.41 8.37 11.31
CA VAL A 444 -4.60 7.63 10.31
C VAL A 444 -3.43 6.99 11.03
N HIS A 445 -3.23 5.68 10.84
CA HIS A 445 -2.18 4.94 11.51
C HIS A 445 -0.79 5.49 11.15
N GLY A 446 0.04 5.76 12.16
CA GLY A 446 1.41 6.26 11.97
C GLY A 446 1.52 7.74 11.62
N MET A 447 0.42 8.50 11.71
CA MET A 447 0.38 9.94 11.47
C MET A 447 -0.24 10.67 12.66
N ASN A 448 0.26 11.88 12.94
CA ASN A 448 -0.47 12.84 13.76
C ASN A 448 -1.48 13.58 12.89
N VAL A 449 -2.49 14.20 13.51
CA VAL A 449 -3.50 15.00 12.82
C VAL A 449 -3.64 16.38 13.46
N SER A 450 -3.60 17.42 12.63
CA SER A 450 -3.98 18.79 12.97
C SER A 450 -5.36 19.07 12.39
N GLU A 451 -6.32 19.38 13.24
CA GLU A 451 -7.69 19.76 12.83
C GLU A 451 -7.73 21.27 12.59
N GLU A 452 -7.99 21.64 11.34
CA GLU A 452 -7.90 23.01 10.83
C GLU A 452 -9.20 23.38 10.13
N TYR A 453 -9.44 24.66 9.90
CA TYR A 453 -10.62 25.07 9.17
C TYR A 453 -10.37 26.30 8.31
N PHE A 454 -11.17 26.37 7.25
CA PHE A 454 -11.32 27.58 6.47
C PHE A 454 -12.81 27.81 6.21
N GLY A 455 -13.27 29.03 6.44
CA GLY A 455 -14.64 29.41 6.20
C GLY A 455 -14.72 30.79 5.59
N TRP A 456 -15.69 30.97 4.72
CA TRP A 456 -15.89 32.20 3.96
C TRP A 456 -17.35 32.63 4.02
N HIS A 457 -17.52 33.93 3.82
CA HIS A 457 -18.84 34.54 3.72
C HIS A 457 -19.34 34.40 2.28
N THR A 458 -20.60 34.01 2.11
CA THR A 458 -21.30 33.91 0.82
C THR A 458 -22.28 35.08 0.70
N GLU A 459 -23.00 35.20 -0.42
CA GLU A 459 -23.94 36.31 -0.67
C GLU A 459 -24.89 36.57 0.52
N ALA A 460 -25.13 37.85 0.84
CA ALA A 460 -25.97 38.24 1.98
C ALA A 460 -27.47 38.37 1.66
N ILE A 461 -27.83 38.57 0.37
CA ILE A 461 -29.20 38.82 -0.08
C ILE A 461 -29.61 37.80 -1.16
N ASN A 462 -30.72 37.07 -0.95
CA ASN A 462 -31.20 35.99 -1.84
C ASN A 462 -30.22 34.81 -2.00
N ASN A 463 -29.37 34.56 -1.00
CA ASN A 463 -28.42 33.45 -0.98
C ASN A 463 -29.07 32.08 -1.28
N GLN A 464 -28.53 31.40 -2.28
CA GLN A 464 -28.94 30.05 -2.72
C GLN A 464 -28.00 28.92 -2.28
N ASP A 465 -27.13 29.15 -1.29
CA ASP A 465 -26.30 28.12 -0.66
C ASP A 465 -27.08 26.84 -0.38
N SER A 466 -26.56 25.71 -0.86
CA SER A 466 -27.19 24.41 -0.69
C SER A 466 -26.18 23.29 -0.59
N SER A 467 -26.58 22.19 0.04
CA SER A 467 -25.83 20.94 0.04
C SER A 467 -26.74 19.77 -0.24
N THR A 468 -26.21 18.78 -0.96
CA THR A 468 -26.94 17.55 -1.29
C THR A 468 -26.04 16.33 -1.11
N GLY A 469 -26.64 15.17 -0.80
CA GLY A 469 -25.89 13.92 -0.60
C GLY A 469 -24.95 13.94 0.60
N SER A 470 -23.87 13.17 0.51
CA SER A 470 -22.87 13.03 1.57
C SER A 470 -21.71 14.02 1.36
N THR A 471 -21.60 15.00 2.25
CA THR A 471 -20.61 16.10 2.16
C THR A 471 -19.69 16.13 3.38
N PRO A 472 -18.56 16.88 3.34
CA PRO A 472 -17.87 17.25 4.56
C PRO A 472 -18.84 17.87 5.59
N THR A 473 -18.56 17.70 6.89
CA THR A 473 -19.41 18.32 7.92
C THR A 473 -19.32 19.84 7.79
N ILE A 474 -20.47 20.48 7.57
CA ILE A 474 -20.62 21.94 7.56
C ILE A 474 -21.24 22.33 8.92
N PRO A 475 -20.47 22.87 9.88
CA PRO A 475 -20.98 23.10 11.24
C PRO A 475 -22.07 24.18 11.33
N LYS A 476 -22.25 25.00 10.28
CA LYS A 476 -23.31 26.00 10.15
C LYS A 476 -23.66 26.18 8.68
N ILE A 477 -24.89 25.84 8.31
CA ILE A 477 -25.58 26.50 7.20
C ILE A 477 -26.45 27.56 7.87
N GLY A 478 -26.09 28.82 7.65
CA GLY A 478 -26.75 29.97 8.28
C GLY A 478 -26.60 31.20 7.39
N SER A 479 -27.49 31.26 6.40
CA SER A 479 -27.82 32.33 5.43
C SER A 479 -26.73 33.07 4.66
N SER A 480 -25.43 32.94 4.97
CA SER A 480 -24.33 33.58 4.22
C SER A 480 -22.93 33.10 4.64
N TRP A 481 -22.78 31.83 5.04
CA TRP A 481 -21.49 31.33 5.56
C TRP A 481 -21.25 29.85 5.33
N ILE A 482 -20.06 29.51 4.85
CA ILE A 482 -19.57 28.14 4.70
C ILE A 482 -18.28 27.92 5.49
N ARG A 483 -18.13 26.73 6.07
CA ARG A 483 -16.89 26.30 6.75
C ARG A 483 -16.59 24.85 6.41
N LEU A 484 -15.39 24.62 5.90
CA LEU A 484 -14.81 23.29 5.75
C LEU A 484 -13.77 23.04 6.85
N THR A 485 -13.75 21.81 7.35
CA THR A 485 -12.75 21.33 8.30
C THR A 485 -11.76 20.43 7.57
N PHE A 486 -10.48 20.77 7.67
CA PHE A 486 -9.34 20.08 7.07
C PHE A 486 -8.59 19.29 8.13
N CYS A 487 -8.27 18.05 7.81
CA CYS A 487 -7.50 17.17 8.66
C CYS A 487 -6.11 17.00 8.04
N TYR A 488 -5.13 17.73 8.55
CA TYR A 488 -3.75 17.70 8.05
C TYR A 488 -2.96 16.60 8.77
N TYR A 489 -2.52 15.60 8.02
CA TYR A 489 -1.80 14.43 8.53
C TYR A 489 -0.29 14.56 8.27
N TYR A 490 0.52 14.33 9.30
CA TYR A 490 1.98 14.50 9.23
C TYR A 490 2.74 13.54 10.16
N LYS A 491 3.99 13.18 9.80
CA LYS A 491 4.86 12.33 10.64
C LYS A 491 5.46 13.16 11.78
N SER A 492 5.62 12.52 12.95
CA SER A 492 6.33 13.11 14.09
C SER A 492 7.83 13.22 13.85
#